data_AF-A0A957CDX4-F1
#
_entry.id   AF-A0A957CDX4-F1
#
_cell.length_a   1.000
_cell.length_b   1.000
_cell.length_c   1.000
_cell.angle_alpha   90.00
_cell.angle_beta   90.00
_cell.angle_gamma   90.00
#
_symmetry.space_group_name_H-M   'P 1'
#
loop_
_entity.id
_entity.type
_entity.pdbx_description
1 polymer ?
#
loop_
_entity_poly.entity_id
_entity_poly.type
_entity_poly.pdbx_seq_one_letter_code
_entity_poly.pdbx_strand_id
1 'polypeptide(L)'
;MTLEGFFNLNRPLILFLYGQVFFVLGLAIFLQSRRHSRLKLARDLRWLAGFGILHGLHEWGLVFIPIQMEYLTAVWQEVLLILQIWLLATSYVSLVIFGAVLIEPKFRWSKPVMAGLIFIWVFFFGIPRFTLVETVVWADQATLWARYLLGLPGALSSAYGLYLVAQLVEKEHSDRKFFRMLQTAGYALVAYGFFGGLIVSQRPFFPASVINQRALEGWIGLPVEVFRSLAGLVLAISIIRALEIFEIEVDRLIEEMEIEAIRSAERDRIGQEIHDGAMQGVYSVGLILNSLSP
;
A
#
# COMPACT_ATOMS: atom_id res chain seq x y z
N MET A 1 39.05 7.71 2.76
CA MET A 1 37.83 7.30 3.50
C MET A 1 37.26 6.08 2.77
N THR A 2 37.18 4.93 3.43
CA THR A 2 36.60 3.72 2.82
C THR A 2 35.09 3.89 2.64
N LEU A 3 34.48 3.14 1.72
CA LEU A 3 33.03 3.18 1.48
C LEU A 3 32.26 2.85 2.78
N GLU A 4 32.69 1.80 3.48
CA GLU A 4 32.14 1.40 4.78
C GLU A 4 32.28 2.51 5.83
N GLY A 5 33.43 3.18 5.89
CA GLY A 5 33.64 4.32 6.79
C GLY A 5 32.70 5.49 6.49
N PHE A 6 32.35 5.73 5.22
CA PHE A 6 31.37 6.74 4.83
C PHE A 6 29.96 6.39 5.31
N PHE A 7 29.50 5.16 5.08
CA PHE A 7 28.16 4.76 5.51
C PHE A 7 28.03 4.69 7.03
N ASN A 8 29.07 4.27 7.75
CA ASN A 8 29.09 4.28 9.20
C ASN A 8 29.02 5.70 9.77
N LEU A 9 29.79 6.64 9.23
CA LEU A 9 29.77 8.04 9.67
C LEU A 9 28.41 8.71 9.40
N ASN A 10 27.76 8.36 8.29
CA ASN A 10 26.50 8.96 7.87
C ASN A 10 25.26 8.11 8.24
N ARG A 11 25.41 7.07 9.08
CA ARG A 11 24.32 6.15 9.42
C ARG A 11 23.05 6.85 9.94
N PRO A 12 23.14 7.87 10.82
CA PRO A 12 21.95 8.61 11.26
C PRO A 12 21.21 9.31 10.11
N LEU A 13 21.93 9.89 9.14
CA LEU A 13 21.34 10.54 7.96
C LEU A 13 20.63 9.52 7.07
N ILE A 14 21.23 8.35 6.86
CA ILE A 14 20.65 7.28 6.05
C ILE A 14 19.36 6.75 6.69
N LEU A 15 19.37 6.51 8.00
CA LEU A 15 18.19 6.10 8.76
C LEU A 15 17.09 7.17 8.73
N PHE A 16 17.47 8.44 8.84
CA PHE A 16 16.51 9.55 8.75
C PHE A 16 15.85 9.62 7.37
N LEU A 17 16.63 9.53 6.29
CA LEU A 17 16.12 9.50 4.91
C LEU A 17 15.26 8.27 4.65
N TYR A 18 15.65 7.11 5.21
CA TYR A 18 14.85 5.90 5.13
C TYR A 18 13.46 6.09 5.76
N GLY A 19 13.41 6.62 6.98
CA GLY A 19 12.14 6.98 7.63
C GLY A 19 11.33 8.00 6.81
N GLN A 20 12.00 9.02 6.26
CA GLN A 20 11.37 10.06 5.44
C GLN A 20 10.68 9.48 4.19
N VAL A 21 11.33 8.55 3.48
CA VAL A 21 10.75 7.93 2.27
C VAL A 21 9.43 7.23 2.60
N PHE A 22 9.38 6.43 3.66
CA PHE A 22 8.16 5.71 4.05
C PHE A 22 7.09 6.64 4.60
N PHE A 23 7.48 7.66 5.36
CA PHE A 23 6.56 8.67 5.85
C PHE A 23 5.90 9.44 4.69
N VAL A 24 6.68 9.87 3.70
CA VAL A 24 6.18 10.56 2.50
C VAL A 24 5.30 9.64 1.65
N LEU A 25 5.71 8.38 1.44
CA LEU A 25 4.87 7.35 0.81
C LEU A 25 3.50 7.29 1.48
N GLY A 26 3.48 7.11 2.80
CA GLY A 26 2.26 6.95 3.55
C GLY A 26 1.38 8.20 3.53
N LEU A 27 1.99 9.38 3.69
CA LEU A 27 1.29 10.67 3.64
C LEU A 27 0.70 10.95 2.26
N ALA A 28 1.47 10.71 1.19
CA ALA A 28 1.01 10.92 -0.19
C ALA A 28 -0.19 10.03 -0.53
N ILE A 29 -0.11 8.73 -0.20
CA ILE A 29 -1.22 7.80 -0.39
C ILE A 29 -2.43 8.23 0.44
N PHE A 30 -2.25 8.61 1.70
CA PHE A 30 -3.34 9.04 2.56
C PHE A 30 -4.08 10.27 1.98
N LEU A 31 -3.33 11.29 1.56
CA LEU A 31 -3.89 12.51 0.98
C LEU A 31 -4.62 12.23 -0.34
N GLN A 32 -4.06 11.38 -1.20
CA GLN A 32 -4.73 10.97 -2.44
C GLN A 32 -5.96 10.10 -2.17
N SER A 33 -5.91 9.15 -1.22
CA SER A 33 -7.05 8.30 -0.91
C SER A 33 -8.28 9.09 -0.43
N ARG A 34 -8.07 10.25 0.22
CA ARG A 34 -9.16 11.14 0.64
C ARG A 34 -9.79 11.87 -0.54
N ARG A 35 -8.99 12.26 -1.54
CA ARG A 35 -9.49 12.93 -2.75
C ARG A 35 -10.30 11.99 -3.62
N HIS A 36 -9.89 10.72 -3.72
CA HIS A 36 -10.48 9.74 -4.64
C HIS A 36 -11.38 8.70 -3.93
N SER A 37 -12.14 9.13 -2.92
CA SER A 37 -12.97 8.26 -2.06
C SER A 37 -14.02 7.39 -2.79
N ARG A 38 -14.30 7.67 -4.07
CA ARG A 38 -15.27 6.93 -4.89
C ARG A 38 -14.77 5.55 -5.31
N LEU A 39 -13.48 5.26 -5.13
CA LEU A 39 -12.81 4.09 -5.70
C LEU A 39 -12.54 3.01 -4.65
N LYS A 40 -12.94 1.77 -4.95
CA LYS A 40 -12.71 0.60 -4.08
C LYS A 40 -11.22 0.41 -3.78
N LEU A 41 -10.36 0.57 -4.79
CA LEU A 41 -8.90 0.47 -4.65
C LEU A 41 -8.32 1.55 -3.72
N ALA A 42 -8.81 2.79 -3.82
CA ALA A 42 -8.39 3.89 -2.95
C ALA A 42 -8.72 3.63 -1.48
N ARG A 43 -9.84 2.94 -1.20
CA ARG A 43 -10.20 2.53 0.16
C ARG A 43 -9.24 1.49 0.73
N ASP A 44 -8.77 0.55 -0.09
CA ASP A 44 -7.86 -0.51 0.37
C ASP A 44 -6.43 0.03 0.58
N LEU A 45 -6.02 1.05 -0.19
CA LEU A 45 -4.74 1.74 -0.06
C LEU A 45 -4.54 2.47 1.28
N ARG A 46 -5.60 2.73 2.06
CA ARG A 46 -5.46 3.29 3.41
C ARG A 46 -4.57 2.44 4.33
N TRP A 47 -4.55 1.13 4.12
CA TRP A 47 -3.71 0.21 4.88
C TRP A 47 -2.24 0.34 4.48
N LEU A 48 -1.97 0.52 3.19
CA LEU A 48 -0.63 0.80 2.70
C LEU A 48 -0.14 2.18 3.17
N ALA A 49 -1.04 3.17 3.23
CA ALA A 49 -0.75 4.48 3.80
C ALA A 49 -0.39 4.39 5.29
N GLY A 50 -1.20 3.65 6.07
CA GLY A 50 -0.95 3.37 7.49
C GLY A 50 0.40 2.67 7.70
N PHE A 51 0.73 1.69 6.87
CA PHE A 51 2.05 1.07 6.85
C PHE A 51 3.15 2.12 6.65
N GLY A 52 3.10 2.93 5.59
CA GLY A 52 4.13 3.94 5.31
C GLY A 52 4.35 4.92 6.47
N ILE A 53 3.27 5.48 7.02
CA ILE A 53 3.34 6.45 8.13
C ILE A 53 3.94 5.80 9.38
N LEU A 54 3.37 4.69 9.83
CA LEU A 54 3.81 4.01 11.05
C LEU A 54 5.25 3.47 10.91
N HIS A 55 5.59 2.96 9.72
CA HIS A 55 6.94 2.48 9.43
C HIS A 55 7.94 3.62 9.44
N GLY A 56 7.63 4.76 8.81
CA GLY A 56 8.50 5.95 8.86
C GLY A 56 8.75 6.44 10.28
N LEU A 57 7.72 6.46 11.13
CA LEU A 57 7.84 6.80 12.55
C LEU A 57 8.71 5.81 13.33
N HIS A 58 8.57 4.51 13.07
CA HIS A 58 9.44 3.49 13.67
C HIS A 58 10.92 3.71 13.32
N GLU A 59 11.21 3.97 12.04
CA GLU A 59 12.58 4.15 11.55
C GLU A 59 13.22 5.43 12.09
N TRP A 60 12.47 6.52 12.23
CA TRP A 60 12.93 7.72 12.94
C TRP A 60 13.27 7.44 14.41
N GLY A 61 12.56 6.51 15.05
CA GLY A 61 12.90 6.03 16.39
C GLY A 61 14.35 5.52 16.47
N LEU A 62 14.90 4.92 15.42
CA LEU A 62 16.30 4.43 15.40
C LEU A 62 17.33 5.55 15.47
N VAL A 63 16.93 6.79 15.13
CA VAL A 63 17.79 7.99 15.22
C VAL A 63 17.52 8.74 16.52
N PHE A 64 16.24 9.00 16.84
CA PHE A 64 15.90 9.87 17.95
C PHE A 64 15.99 9.19 19.32
N ILE A 65 15.64 7.90 19.44
CA ILE A 65 15.64 7.22 20.73
C ILE A 65 17.06 7.14 21.34
N PRO A 66 18.12 6.76 20.60
CA PRO A 66 19.48 6.76 21.14
C PRO A 66 19.93 8.13 21.67
N ILE A 67 19.56 9.22 20.97
CA ILE A 67 19.86 10.59 21.41
C ILE A 67 19.14 10.89 22.74
N GLN A 68 17.87 10.50 22.87
CA GLN A 68 17.10 10.75 24.08
C GLN A 68 17.53 9.88 25.26
N MET A 69 18.10 8.69 25.02
CA MET A 69 18.58 7.80 26.08
C MET A 69 19.69 8.43 26.93
N GLU A 70 20.45 9.40 26.42
CA GLU A 70 21.46 10.13 27.19
C GLU A 70 20.86 11.05 28.26
N TYR A 71 19.59 11.45 28.09
CA TYR A 71 18.93 12.45 28.94
C TYR A 71 17.76 11.88 29.76
N LEU A 72 17.20 10.75 29.34
CA LEU A 72 16.00 10.16 29.93
C LEU A 72 16.31 9.17 31.05
N THR A 73 15.38 9.06 32.01
CA THR A 73 15.41 8.01 33.04
C THR A 73 15.11 6.64 32.44
N ALA A 74 15.55 5.57 33.11
CA ALA A 74 15.35 4.19 32.65
C ALA A 74 13.89 3.86 32.29
N VAL A 75 12.92 4.37 33.06
CA VAL A 75 11.48 4.17 32.79
C VAL A 75 11.10 4.72 31.41
N TRP A 76 11.54 5.94 31.07
CA TRP A 76 11.21 6.56 29.79
C TRP A 76 11.95 5.92 28.62
N GLN A 77 13.18 5.45 28.84
CA GLN A 77 13.92 4.67 27.84
C GLN A 77 13.16 3.38 27.47
N GLU A 78 12.65 2.65 28.48
CA GLU A 78 11.84 1.46 28.25
C GLU A 78 10.55 1.76 27.47
N VAL A 79 9.84 2.83 27.86
CA VAL A 79 8.61 3.25 27.18
C VAL A 79 8.87 3.54 25.70
N LEU A 80 9.96 4.24 25.37
CA LEU A 80 10.33 4.53 23.99
C LEU A 80 10.63 3.26 23.18
N LEU A 81 11.37 2.31 23.76
CA LEU A 81 11.67 1.03 23.09
C LEU A 81 10.40 0.21 22.85
N ILE A 82 9.51 0.12 23.83
CA ILE A 82 8.22 -0.56 23.69
C ILE A 82 7.40 0.08 22.58
N LEU A 83 7.26 1.41 22.61
CA LEU A 83 6.51 2.15 21.61
C LEU A 83 7.08 1.90 20.21
N GLN A 84 8.41 1.93 20.06
CA GLN A 84 9.07 1.69 18.79
C GLN A 84 8.74 0.31 18.20
N ILE A 85 8.65 -0.73 19.02
CA ILE A 85 8.35 -2.09 18.55
C ILE A 85 6.88 -2.25 18.20
N TRP A 86 5.98 -1.66 18.99
CA TRP A 86 4.57 -1.67 18.65
C TRP A 86 4.28 -0.85 17.40
N LEU A 87 5.03 0.24 17.14
CA LEU A 87 4.99 0.96 15.87
C LEU A 87 5.40 0.05 14.70
N LEU A 88 6.51 -0.70 14.83
CA LEU A 88 6.94 -1.67 13.80
C LEU A 88 5.89 -2.77 13.56
N ALA A 89 5.38 -3.36 14.63
CA ALA A 89 4.42 -4.44 14.53
C ALA A 89 3.13 -3.95 13.88
N THR A 90 2.63 -2.78 14.29
CA THR A 90 1.39 -2.20 13.74
C THR A 90 1.58 -1.75 12.29
N SER A 91 2.77 -1.27 11.91
CA SER A 91 3.08 -0.98 10.50
C SER A 91 2.98 -2.26 9.67
N TYR A 92 3.63 -3.35 10.09
CA TYR A 92 3.56 -4.62 9.36
C TYR A 92 2.18 -5.27 9.39
N VAL A 93 1.42 -5.14 10.49
CA VAL A 93 -0.01 -5.54 10.52
C VAL A 93 -0.79 -4.80 9.44
N SER A 94 -0.57 -3.50 9.26
CA SER A 94 -1.21 -2.72 8.20
C SER A 94 -0.87 -3.27 6.81
N LEU A 95 0.40 -3.63 6.58
CA LEU A 95 0.85 -4.24 5.33
C LEU A 95 0.24 -5.64 5.10
N VAL A 96 0.14 -6.45 6.16
CA VAL A 96 -0.49 -7.77 6.14
C VAL A 96 -1.99 -7.67 5.81
N ILE A 97 -2.69 -6.72 6.44
CA ILE A 97 -4.12 -6.47 6.15
C ILE A 97 -4.29 -6.01 4.70
N PHE A 98 -3.42 -5.12 4.21
CA PHE A 98 -3.44 -4.68 2.82
C PHE A 98 -3.33 -5.86 1.86
N GLY A 99 -2.33 -6.73 2.03
CA GLY A 99 -2.16 -7.93 1.21
C GLY A 99 -3.33 -8.91 1.32
N ALA A 100 -3.86 -9.14 2.52
CA ALA A 100 -5.01 -10.01 2.74
C ALA A 100 -6.27 -9.52 2.00
N VAL A 101 -6.55 -8.22 2.06
CA VAL A 101 -7.71 -7.61 1.39
C VAL A 101 -7.60 -7.72 -0.13
N LEU A 102 -6.41 -7.49 -0.70
CA LEU A 102 -6.22 -7.57 -2.15
C LEU A 102 -6.34 -9.01 -2.70
N ILE A 103 -5.90 -10.00 -1.93
CA ILE A 103 -5.90 -11.40 -2.36
C ILE A 103 -7.24 -12.11 -2.07
N GLU A 104 -8.01 -11.62 -1.10
CA GLU A 104 -9.28 -12.21 -0.65
C GLU A 104 -10.21 -12.67 -1.78
N PRO A 105 -10.46 -11.88 -2.85
CA PRO A 105 -11.38 -12.28 -3.92
C PRO A 105 -11.01 -13.62 -4.57
N LYS A 106 -9.72 -13.96 -4.61
CA LYS A 106 -9.22 -15.21 -5.17
C LYS A 106 -8.95 -16.27 -4.10
N PHE A 107 -8.48 -15.88 -2.92
CA PHE A 107 -8.15 -16.81 -1.83
C PHE A 107 -8.78 -16.35 -0.51
N ARG A 108 -9.98 -16.86 -0.22
CA ARG A 108 -10.75 -16.51 1.00
C ARG A 108 -10.04 -16.94 2.29
N TRP A 109 -9.17 -17.94 2.23
CA TRP A 109 -8.38 -18.43 3.37
C TRP A 109 -7.19 -17.51 3.73
N SER A 110 -6.90 -16.49 2.91
CA SER A 110 -5.82 -15.53 3.21
C SER A 110 -6.05 -14.79 4.54
N LYS A 111 -7.27 -14.31 4.81
CA LYS A 111 -7.60 -13.61 6.06
C LYS A 111 -7.30 -14.42 7.33
N PRO A 112 -7.81 -15.65 7.52
CA PRO A 112 -7.51 -16.42 8.73
C PRO A 112 -6.03 -16.78 8.85
N VAL A 113 -5.33 -17.05 7.74
CA VAL A 113 -3.87 -17.30 7.77
C VAL A 113 -3.12 -16.06 8.25
N MET A 114 -3.43 -14.89 7.70
CA MET A 114 -2.80 -13.63 8.08
C MET A 114 -3.14 -13.23 9.52
N ALA A 115 -4.38 -13.44 9.96
CA ALA A 115 -4.77 -13.27 11.35
C ALA A 115 -4.01 -14.22 12.29
N GLY A 116 -3.79 -15.47 11.85
CA GLY A 116 -2.96 -16.45 12.56
C GLY A 116 -1.51 -15.99 12.74
N LEU A 117 -0.90 -15.40 11.70
CA LEU A 117 0.46 -14.84 11.79
C LEU A 117 0.54 -13.68 12.79
N ILE A 118 -0.45 -12.78 12.77
CA ILE A 118 -0.55 -11.69 13.75
C ILE A 118 -0.70 -12.24 15.16
N PHE A 119 -1.58 -13.23 15.34
CA PHE A 119 -1.79 -13.87 16.64
C PHE A 119 -0.51 -14.53 17.17
N ILE A 120 0.19 -15.31 16.32
CA ILE A 120 1.46 -15.94 16.68
C ILE A 120 2.46 -14.88 17.13
N TRP A 121 2.60 -13.78 16.38
CA TRP A 121 3.55 -12.73 16.75
C TRP A 121 3.18 -12.07 18.09
N VAL A 122 1.92 -11.68 18.28
CA VAL A 122 1.45 -11.05 19.52
C VAL A 122 1.64 -12.00 20.71
N PHE A 123 1.28 -13.27 20.57
CA PHE A 123 1.32 -14.24 21.66
C PHE A 123 2.75 -14.60 22.07
N PHE A 124 3.63 -14.89 21.10
CA PHE A 124 5.00 -15.36 21.40
C PHE A 124 6.02 -14.24 21.54
N PHE A 125 5.76 -13.04 21.02
CA PHE A 125 6.73 -11.95 21.02
C PHE A 125 6.18 -10.63 21.54
N GLY A 126 4.87 -10.39 21.48
CA GLY A 126 4.25 -9.20 22.10
C GLY A 126 4.08 -9.34 23.62
N ILE A 127 3.35 -10.37 24.06
CA ILE A 127 2.98 -10.60 25.47
C ILE A 127 4.19 -10.83 26.39
N PRO A 128 5.25 -11.57 25.99
CA PRO A 128 6.39 -11.81 26.89
C PRO A 128 7.14 -10.55 27.35
N ARG A 129 6.87 -9.38 26.76
CA ARG A 129 7.30 -8.09 27.33
C ARG A 129 6.91 -7.95 28.80
N PHE A 130 5.77 -8.50 29.20
CA PHE A 130 5.22 -8.37 30.53
C PHE A 130 5.71 -9.45 31.51
N THR A 131 6.60 -10.36 31.07
CA THR A 131 7.09 -11.49 31.87
C THR A 131 8.60 -11.38 32.15
N LEU A 132 9.03 -10.42 32.98
CA LEU A 132 10.41 -10.25 33.51
C LEU A 132 11.60 -10.36 32.52
N VAL A 133 11.38 -10.30 31.20
CA VAL A 133 12.45 -10.27 30.21
C VAL A 133 13.02 -8.86 30.14
N GLU A 134 14.35 -8.74 30.07
CA GLU A 134 15.02 -7.47 29.83
C GLU A 134 14.53 -6.82 28.53
N THR A 135 14.18 -5.53 28.59
CA THR A 135 13.55 -4.81 27.48
C THR A 135 14.37 -4.86 26.20
N VAL A 136 15.70 -4.79 26.28
CA VAL A 136 16.59 -4.83 25.11
C VAL A 136 16.58 -6.21 24.43
N VAL A 137 16.61 -7.29 25.21
CA VAL A 137 16.59 -8.66 24.68
C VAL A 137 15.24 -8.96 24.04
N TRP A 138 14.15 -8.59 24.72
CA TRP A 138 12.80 -8.68 24.19
C TRP A 138 12.67 -7.88 22.88
N ALA A 139 13.21 -6.66 22.86
CA ALA A 139 13.09 -5.75 21.74
C ALA A 139 13.69 -6.30 20.44
N ASP A 140 14.88 -6.86 20.58
CA ASP A 140 15.65 -7.47 19.50
C ASP A 140 14.95 -8.73 18.95
N GLN A 141 14.39 -9.58 19.82
CA GLN A 141 13.62 -10.76 19.40
C GLN A 141 12.28 -10.39 18.75
N ALA A 142 11.54 -9.46 19.34
CA ALA A 142 10.24 -9.02 18.82
C ALA A 142 10.39 -8.38 17.44
N THR A 143 11.44 -7.56 17.24
CA THR A 143 11.78 -6.95 15.95
C THR A 143 12.11 -7.99 14.89
N LEU A 144 12.95 -8.97 15.24
CA LEU A 144 13.36 -10.06 14.34
C LEU A 144 12.15 -10.84 13.83
N TRP A 145 11.30 -11.29 14.75
CA TRP A 145 10.13 -12.10 14.41
C TRP A 145 9.01 -11.29 13.79
N ALA A 146 8.92 -9.98 14.04
CA ALA A 146 8.00 -9.10 13.33
C ALA A 146 8.34 -9.08 11.83
N ARG A 147 9.63 -8.98 11.49
CA ARG A 147 10.10 -8.98 10.10
C ARG A 147 9.83 -10.30 9.39
N TYR A 148 10.04 -11.43 10.05
CA TYR A 148 9.78 -12.75 9.46
C TYR A 148 8.29 -13.12 9.38
N LEU A 149 7.52 -12.94 10.47
CA LEU A 149 6.14 -13.40 10.54
C LEU A 149 5.14 -12.40 9.94
N LEU A 150 5.46 -11.10 9.94
CA LEU A 150 4.54 -10.06 9.47
C LEU A 150 5.11 -9.34 8.25
N GLY A 151 6.35 -8.86 8.32
CA GLY A 151 6.96 -8.05 7.26
C GLY A 151 7.09 -8.79 5.93
N LEU A 152 7.73 -9.96 5.93
CA LEU A 152 7.93 -10.77 4.73
C LEU A 152 6.60 -11.25 4.10
N PRO A 153 5.71 -11.97 4.82
CA PRO A 153 4.44 -12.42 4.23
C PRO A 153 3.51 -11.25 3.89
N GLY A 154 3.51 -10.17 4.67
CA GLY A 154 2.76 -8.96 4.36
C GLY A 154 3.21 -8.31 3.05
N ALA A 155 4.53 -8.19 2.83
CA ALA A 155 5.07 -7.64 1.59
C ALA A 155 4.78 -8.52 0.37
N LEU A 156 4.97 -9.84 0.48
CA LEU A 156 4.74 -10.78 -0.61
C LEU A 156 3.25 -10.90 -0.97
N SER A 157 2.37 -10.95 0.03
CA SER A 157 0.93 -10.95 -0.18
C SER A 157 0.45 -9.63 -0.79
N SER A 158 0.99 -8.50 -0.35
CA SER A 158 0.68 -7.19 -0.96
C SER A 158 1.14 -7.12 -2.41
N ALA A 159 2.35 -7.59 -2.72
CA ALA A 159 2.87 -7.63 -4.09
C ALA A 159 2.01 -8.50 -5.00
N TYR A 160 1.64 -9.70 -4.54
CA TYR A 160 0.79 -10.60 -5.31
C TYR A 160 -0.64 -10.07 -5.44
N GLY A 161 -1.18 -9.43 -4.41
CA GLY A 161 -2.46 -8.75 -4.45
C GLY A 161 -2.50 -7.63 -5.50
N LEU A 162 -1.46 -6.80 -5.55
CA LEU A 162 -1.33 -5.77 -6.59
C LEU A 162 -1.25 -6.38 -8.00
N TYR A 163 -0.53 -7.49 -8.16
CA TYR A 163 -0.51 -8.24 -9.42
C TYR A 163 -1.90 -8.75 -9.84
N LEU A 164 -2.69 -9.28 -8.90
CA LEU A 164 -4.06 -9.72 -9.18
C LEU A 164 -4.97 -8.56 -9.61
N VAL A 165 -4.85 -7.41 -8.94
CA VAL A 165 -5.58 -6.20 -9.34
C VAL A 165 -5.15 -5.74 -10.73
N ALA A 166 -3.85 -5.76 -11.04
CA ALA A 166 -3.33 -5.38 -12.35
C ALA A 166 -3.93 -6.25 -13.46
N GLN A 167 -3.97 -7.56 -13.25
CA GLN A 167 -4.52 -8.54 -14.18
C GLN A 167 -6.03 -8.41 -14.39
N LEU A 168 -6.78 -8.01 -13.35
CA LEU A 168 -8.21 -7.76 -13.47
C LEU A 168 -8.48 -6.54 -14.35
N VAL A 169 -7.73 -5.46 -14.12
CA VAL A 169 -7.90 -4.18 -14.81
C VAL A 169 -7.43 -4.24 -16.27
N GLU A 170 -6.41 -5.04 -16.58
CA GLU A 170 -5.96 -5.27 -17.97
C GLU A 170 -7.07 -5.93 -18.82
N LYS A 171 -7.85 -6.85 -18.25
CA LYS A 171 -8.96 -7.51 -18.94
C LYS A 171 -10.14 -6.58 -19.20
N GLU A 172 -10.32 -5.57 -18.36
CA GLU A 172 -11.40 -4.57 -18.46
C GLU A 172 -11.03 -3.39 -19.40
N HIS A 173 -10.02 -3.54 -20.26
CA HIS A 173 -9.60 -2.57 -21.30
C HIS A 173 -8.97 -1.25 -20.77
N SER A 174 -8.42 -1.25 -19.55
CA SER A 174 -7.78 -0.06 -18.98
C SER A 174 -6.36 0.23 -19.52
N ASP A 175 -5.87 1.46 -19.31
CA ASP A 175 -4.56 1.96 -19.78
C ASP A 175 -3.39 1.05 -19.33
N ARG A 176 -2.60 0.57 -20.31
CA ARG A 176 -1.34 -0.20 -20.10
C ARG A 176 -0.35 0.49 -19.16
N LYS A 177 -0.42 1.82 -19.01
CA LYS A 177 0.40 2.55 -18.04
C LYS A 177 0.00 2.23 -16.61
N PHE A 178 -1.29 2.19 -16.29
CA PHE A 178 -1.78 1.83 -14.95
C PHE A 178 -1.29 0.44 -14.55
N PHE A 179 -1.45 -0.54 -15.45
CA PHE A 179 -0.96 -1.90 -15.28
C PHE A 179 0.54 -1.95 -14.91
N ARG A 180 1.39 -1.27 -15.69
CA ARG A 180 2.84 -1.23 -15.45
C ARG A 180 3.20 -0.58 -14.12
N MET A 181 2.50 0.48 -13.73
CA MET A 181 2.73 1.12 -12.43
C MET A 181 2.39 0.17 -11.28
N LEU A 182 1.29 -0.58 -11.39
CA LEU A 182 0.90 -1.54 -10.36
C LEU A 182 1.86 -2.74 -10.26
N GLN A 183 2.36 -3.23 -11.39
CA GLN A 183 3.42 -4.24 -11.41
C GLN A 183 4.73 -3.73 -10.79
N THR A 184 5.12 -2.49 -11.13
CA THR A 184 6.33 -1.87 -10.57
C THR A 184 6.22 -1.72 -9.04
N ALA A 185 5.04 -1.32 -8.54
CA ALA A 185 4.74 -1.31 -7.11
C ALA A 185 4.83 -2.72 -6.49
N GLY A 186 4.32 -3.75 -7.18
CA GLY A 186 4.45 -5.14 -6.76
C GLY A 186 5.91 -5.59 -6.64
N TYR A 187 6.75 -5.31 -7.64
CA TYR A 187 8.18 -5.63 -7.59
C TYR A 187 8.91 -4.85 -6.49
N ALA A 188 8.55 -3.59 -6.26
CA ALA A 188 9.08 -2.81 -5.15
C ALA A 188 8.74 -3.42 -3.79
N LEU A 189 7.52 -3.95 -3.62
CA LEU A 189 7.13 -4.68 -2.41
C LEU A 189 7.86 -6.01 -2.26
N VAL A 190 8.12 -6.76 -3.35
CA VAL A 190 8.97 -7.97 -3.28
C VAL A 190 10.39 -7.60 -2.83
N ALA A 191 10.98 -6.57 -3.43
CA ALA A 191 12.29 -6.07 -3.04
C ALA A 191 12.30 -5.63 -1.57
N TYR A 192 11.28 -4.90 -1.13
CA TYR A 192 11.12 -4.51 0.27
C TYR A 192 10.95 -5.72 1.20
N GLY A 193 10.17 -6.73 0.83
CA GLY A 193 10.03 -7.98 1.59
C GLY A 193 11.34 -8.73 1.74
N PHE A 194 12.16 -8.76 0.69
CA PHE A 194 13.49 -9.34 0.71
C PHE A 194 14.44 -8.56 1.64
N PHE A 195 14.66 -7.27 1.39
CA PHE A 195 15.62 -6.46 2.17
C PHE A 195 15.12 -6.11 3.58
N GLY A 196 13.81 -5.96 3.76
CA GLY A 196 13.16 -5.53 5.01
C GLY A 196 12.66 -6.66 5.89
N GLY A 197 12.17 -7.75 5.27
CA GLY A 197 11.60 -8.90 5.97
C GLY A 197 12.58 -10.06 6.14
N LEU A 198 13.28 -10.45 5.07
CA LEU A 198 14.19 -11.60 5.08
C LEU A 198 15.60 -11.24 5.60
N ILE A 199 16.16 -10.09 5.17
CA ILE A 199 17.48 -9.64 5.61
C ILE A 199 17.38 -8.93 6.97
N VAL A 200 17.69 -9.68 8.02
CA VAL A 200 17.64 -9.26 9.42
C VAL A 200 19.03 -9.26 10.08
N SER A 201 19.12 -8.93 11.36
CA SER A 201 20.37 -9.01 12.13
C SER A 201 20.90 -10.46 12.17
N GLN A 202 22.23 -10.63 12.21
CA GLN A 202 22.88 -11.94 12.17
C GLN A 202 22.49 -12.79 13.40
N ARG A 203 22.11 -14.05 13.17
CA ARG A 203 21.74 -15.02 14.22
C ARG A 203 22.29 -16.41 13.94
N PRO A 204 22.40 -17.29 14.96
CA PRO A 204 22.92 -18.65 14.78
C PRO A 204 21.94 -19.63 14.11
N PHE A 205 20.84 -19.16 13.50
CA PHE A 205 19.83 -20.01 12.86
C PHE A 205 19.45 -19.51 11.46
N PHE A 206 19.03 -20.41 10.58
CA PHE A 206 18.61 -20.09 9.22
C PHE A 206 17.24 -19.37 9.19
N PRO A 207 17.02 -18.33 8.35
CA PRO A 207 17.92 -17.80 7.32
C PRO A 207 18.96 -16.78 7.80
N ALA A 208 18.80 -16.23 9.01
CA ALA A 208 19.68 -15.19 9.57
C ALA A 208 21.16 -15.58 9.73
N SER A 209 21.49 -16.87 9.71
CA SER A 209 22.87 -17.36 9.74
C SER A 209 23.62 -17.13 8.42
N VAL A 210 22.90 -17.16 7.29
CA VAL A 210 23.47 -17.06 5.94
C VAL A 210 23.15 -15.72 5.32
N ILE A 211 21.87 -15.32 5.38
CA ILE A 211 21.35 -14.10 4.75
C ILE A 211 21.02 -13.11 5.87
N ASN A 212 21.93 -12.16 6.10
CA ASN A 212 21.78 -11.14 7.13
C ASN A 212 22.41 -9.81 6.71
N GLN A 213 22.14 -8.77 7.49
CA GLN A 213 22.62 -7.40 7.21
C GLN A 213 24.13 -7.32 7.11
N ARG A 214 24.86 -8.01 8.00
CA ARG A 214 26.32 -8.01 8.01
C ARG A 214 26.91 -8.67 6.76
N ALA A 215 26.29 -9.77 6.29
CA ALA A 215 26.70 -10.42 5.04
C ALA A 215 26.47 -9.52 3.82
N LEU A 216 25.32 -8.84 3.76
CA LEU A 216 25.01 -7.88 2.68
C LEU A 216 26.00 -6.71 2.67
N GLU A 217 26.24 -6.11 3.84
CA GLU A 217 27.18 -5.00 4.02
C GLU A 217 28.61 -5.42 3.67
N GLY A 218 29.04 -6.62 4.06
CA GLY A 218 30.37 -7.13 3.74
C GLY A 218 30.58 -7.44 2.26
N TRP A 219 29.52 -7.78 1.51
CA TRP A 219 29.63 -8.10 0.08
C TRP A 219 29.49 -6.87 -0.82
N ILE A 220 28.55 -5.98 -0.51
CA ILE A 220 28.22 -4.83 -1.37
C ILE A 220 28.83 -3.52 -0.84
N GLY A 221 29.16 -3.44 0.45
CA GLY A 221 29.65 -2.22 1.10
C GLY A 221 28.56 -1.18 1.35
N LEU A 222 27.28 -1.54 1.17
CA LEU A 222 26.13 -0.67 1.36
C LEU A 222 25.21 -1.20 2.48
N PRO A 223 24.73 -0.31 3.37
CA PRO A 223 23.78 -0.70 4.42
C PRO A 223 22.42 -1.07 3.83
N VAL A 224 21.75 -2.03 4.45
CA VAL A 224 20.47 -2.58 3.97
C VAL A 224 19.39 -1.49 3.82
N GLU A 225 19.46 -0.45 4.65
CA GLU A 225 18.55 0.67 4.71
C GLU A 225 18.52 1.46 3.39
N VAL A 226 19.62 1.49 2.63
CA VAL A 226 19.66 2.10 1.29
C VAL A 226 18.75 1.36 0.32
N PHE A 227 18.82 0.02 0.30
CA PHE A 227 17.97 -0.81 -0.56
C PHE A 227 16.50 -0.72 -0.16
N ARG A 228 16.21 -0.72 1.14
CA ARG A 228 14.84 -0.53 1.65
C ARG A 228 14.29 0.83 1.27
N SER A 229 15.10 1.88 1.37
CA SER A 229 14.73 3.25 0.96
C SER A 229 14.44 3.32 -0.54
N LEU A 230 15.29 2.71 -1.36
CA LEU A 230 15.08 2.67 -2.81
C LEU A 230 13.79 1.91 -3.17
N ALA A 231 13.54 0.77 -2.55
CA ALA A 231 12.28 0.03 -2.72
C ALA A 231 11.07 0.86 -2.31
N GLY A 232 11.15 1.56 -1.16
CA GLY A 232 10.10 2.47 -0.70
C GLY A 232 9.85 3.64 -1.66
N LEU A 233 10.91 4.22 -2.25
CA LEU A 233 10.81 5.32 -3.20
C LEU A 233 10.15 4.87 -4.50
N VAL A 234 10.56 3.72 -5.05
CA VAL A 234 9.95 3.13 -6.24
C VAL A 234 8.48 2.80 -5.97
N LEU A 235 8.16 2.25 -4.80
CA LEU A 235 6.79 2.00 -4.38
C LEU A 235 5.97 3.30 -4.34
N ALA A 236 6.52 4.37 -3.76
CA ALA A 236 5.84 5.66 -3.66
C ALA A 236 5.52 6.23 -5.04
N ILE A 237 6.53 6.33 -5.91
CA ILE A 237 6.35 6.85 -7.27
C ILE A 237 5.32 6.02 -8.02
N SER A 238 5.42 4.69 -7.95
CA SER A 238 4.54 3.79 -8.69
C SER A 238 3.09 3.88 -8.24
N ILE A 239 2.82 3.90 -6.92
CA ILE A 239 1.45 4.01 -6.40
C ILE A 239 0.85 5.38 -6.68
N ILE A 240 1.62 6.47 -6.50
CA ILE A 240 1.17 7.83 -6.82
C ILE A 240 0.78 7.92 -8.30
N ARG A 241 1.64 7.44 -9.20
CA ARG A 241 1.35 7.44 -10.64
C ARG A 241 0.17 6.55 -11.00
N ALA A 242 0.03 5.39 -10.35
CA ALA A 242 -1.12 4.50 -10.57
C ALA A 242 -2.43 5.20 -10.17
N LEU A 243 -2.45 5.92 -9.04
CA LEU A 243 -3.61 6.67 -8.58
C LEU A 243 -3.96 7.83 -9.53
N GLU A 244 -2.97 8.61 -9.97
CA GLU A 244 -3.17 9.71 -10.94
C GLU A 244 -3.78 9.21 -12.26
N ILE A 245 -3.23 8.11 -12.81
CA ILE A 245 -3.73 7.54 -14.08
C ILE A 245 -5.16 7.04 -13.91
N PHE A 246 -5.44 6.36 -12.79
CA PHE A 246 -6.74 5.78 -12.54
C PHE A 246 -7.84 6.83 -12.33
N GLU A 247 -7.50 7.96 -11.71
CA GLU A 247 -8.43 9.09 -11.58
C GLU A 247 -8.83 9.64 -12.95
N ILE A 248 -7.84 9.92 -13.81
CA ILE A 248 -8.10 10.45 -15.17
C ILE A 248 -9.02 9.51 -15.95
N GLU A 249 -8.81 8.18 -15.82
CA GLU A 249 -9.64 7.19 -16.50
C GLU A 249 -11.08 7.18 -15.97
N VAL A 250 -11.26 7.29 -14.65
CA VAL A 250 -12.59 7.31 -14.04
C VAL A 250 -13.36 8.57 -14.44
N ASP A 251 -12.71 9.73 -14.44
CA ASP A 251 -13.35 10.99 -14.85
C ASP A 251 -13.78 10.93 -16.32
N ARG A 252 -12.95 10.36 -17.18
CA ARG A 252 -13.27 10.13 -18.60
C ARG A 252 -14.48 9.21 -18.78
N LEU A 253 -14.54 8.10 -18.04
CA LEU A 253 -15.67 7.18 -18.08
C LEU A 253 -16.97 7.85 -17.61
N ILE A 254 -16.91 8.69 -16.59
CA ILE A 254 -18.07 9.46 -16.12
C ILE A 254 -18.55 10.42 -17.22
N GLU A 255 -17.63 11.15 -17.85
CA GLU A 255 -17.97 12.07 -18.94
C GLU A 255 -18.61 11.34 -20.13
N GLU A 256 -18.07 10.18 -20.52
CA GLU A 256 -18.64 9.36 -21.59
C GLU A 256 -20.06 8.86 -21.26
N MET A 257 -20.30 8.42 -20.02
CA MET A 257 -21.63 8.02 -19.55
C MET A 257 -22.62 9.19 -19.54
N GLU A 258 -22.19 10.39 -19.13
CA GLU A 258 -23.03 11.59 -19.14
C GLU A 258 -23.45 11.98 -20.57
N ILE A 259 -22.51 11.94 -21.52
CA ILE A 259 -22.79 12.21 -22.93
C ILE A 259 -23.78 11.17 -23.49
N GLU A 260 -23.61 9.89 -23.17
CA GLU A 260 -24.51 8.84 -23.63
C GLU A 260 -25.92 8.98 -23.04
N ALA A 261 -26.03 9.33 -21.75
CA ALA A 261 -27.31 9.60 -21.11
C ALA A 261 -28.05 10.78 -21.76
N ILE A 262 -27.34 11.89 -22.05
CA ILE A 262 -27.91 13.04 -22.77
C ILE A 262 -28.38 12.65 -24.17
N ARG A 263 -27.56 11.87 -24.90
CA ARG A 263 -27.93 11.39 -26.25
C ARG A 263 -29.13 10.47 -26.23
N SER A 264 -29.26 9.60 -25.24
CA SER A 264 -30.42 8.74 -25.07
C SER A 264 -31.69 9.56 -24.81
N ALA A 265 -31.61 10.52 -23.88
CA ALA A 265 -32.73 11.39 -23.56
C ALA A 265 -33.19 12.24 -24.76
N GLU A 266 -32.24 12.74 -25.56
CA GLU A 266 -32.56 13.51 -26.76
C GLU A 266 -33.20 12.65 -27.86
N ARG A 267 -32.75 11.39 -28.02
CA ARG A 267 -33.38 10.44 -28.95
C ARG A 267 -34.82 10.14 -28.57
N ASP A 268 -35.10 9.97 -27.28
CA ASP A 268 -36.46 9.72 -26.79
C ASP A 268 -37.36 10.94 -27.02
N ARG A 269 -36.83 12.15 -26.78
CA ARG A 269 -37.54 13.41 -27.06
C ARG A 269 -37.90 13.57 -28.53
N ILE A 270 -36.93 13.38 -29.43
CA ILE A 270 -37.15 13.44 -30.88
C ILE A 270 -38.15 12.35 -31.32
N GLY A 271 -38.05 11.15 -30.74
CA GLY A 271 -39.00 10.07 -31.00
C GLY A 271 -40.44 10.44 -30.65
N GLN A 272 -40.64 11.10 -29.50
CA GLN A 272 -41.95 11.62 -29.10
C GLN A 272 -42.45 12.73 -30.04
N GLU A 273 -41.60 13.71 -30.36
CA GLU A 273 -41.98 14.81 -31.28
C GLU A 273 -42.38 14.30 -32.68
N ILE A 274 -41.65 13.31 -33.22
CA ILE A 274 -41.99 12.69 -34.50
C ILE A 274 -43.32 11.92 -34.40
N HIS A 275 -43.53 11.17 -33.32
CA HIS A 275 -44.77 10.42 -33.12
C HIS A 275 -45.98 11.37 -33.06
N ASP A 276 -45.88 12.45 -32.29
CA ASP A 276 -46.96 13.45 -32.17
C ASP A 276 -47.21 14.17 -33.49
N GLY A 277 -46.14 14.57 -34.20
CA GLY A 277 -46.25 15.18 -35.52
C GLY A 277 -46.90 14.26 -36.55
N ALA A 278 -46.57 12.97 -36.55
CA ALA A 278 -47.20 11.98 -37.42
C ALA A 278 -48.69 11.79 -37.09
N MET A 279 -49.06 11.72 -35.81
CA MET A 279 -50.46 11.64 -35.37
C MET A 279 -51.27 12.87 -35.79
N GLN A 280 -50.71 14.07 -35.63
CA GLN A 280 -51.34 15.30 -36.12
C GLN A 280 -51.52 15.29 -37.64
N GLY A 281 -50.50 14.84 -38.38
CA GLY A 281 -50.57 14.68 -39.83
C GLY A 281 -51.70 13.74 -40.27
N VAL A 282 -51.76 12.53 -39.70
CA VAL A 282 -52.83 11.56 -39.98
C VAL A 282 -54.21 12.12 -39.63
N TYR A 283 -54.34 12.77 -38.48
CA TYR A 283 -55.60 13.38 -38.04
C TYR A 283 -56.07 14.49 -39.00
N SER A 284 -55.15 15.35 -39.44
CA SER A 284 -55.45 16.42 -40.39
C SER A 284 -55.94 15.89 -41.75
N VAL A 285 -55.31 14.83 -42.26
CA VAL A 285 -55.75 14.16 -43.49
C VAL A 285 -57.13 13.52 -43.30
N GLY A 286 -57.38 12.89 -42.14
CA GLY A 286 -58.68 12.34 -41.79
C GLY A 286 -59.80 13.40 -41.74
N LEU A 287 -59.51 14.58 -41.19
CA LEU A 287 -60.45 15.71 -41.19
C LEU A 287 -60.74 16.24 -42.60
N ILE A 288 -59.71 16.38 -43.45
CA ILE A 288 -59.88 16.81 -44.84
C ILE A 288 -60.74 15.81 -45.62
N LEU A 289 -60.48 14.51 -45.47
CA LEU A 289 -61.26 13.46 -46.13
C LEU A 289 -62.73 13.45 -45.69
N ASN A 290 -63.01 13.59 -44.39
CA ASN A 290 -64.39 13.69 -43.87
C ASN A 290 -65.10 14.97 -44.33
N SER A 291 -64.37 16.06 -44.59
CA SER A 291 -64.96 17.30 -45.14
C SER A 291 -65.30 17.20 -46.64
N LEU A 292 -64.74 16.21 -47.34
CA LEU A 292 -64.95 15.96 -48.77
C LEU A 292 -65.99 14.86 -49.05
N SER A 293 -66.42 14.11 -48.03
CA SER A 293 -67.55 13.18 -48.13
C SER A 293 -68.89 13.93 -47.93
N PRO A 294 -69.82 13.91 -48.89
CA PRO A 294 -71.11 14.60 -48.81
C PRO A 294 -72.09 14.00 -47.80
#